data_AF-A0A8J2S2Y3-F1
#
_entry.id   AF-A0A8J2S2Y3-F1
#
_cell.length_a   1.000
_cell.length_b   1.000
_cell.length_c   1.000
_cell.angle_alpha   90.00
_cell.angle_beta   90.00
_cell.angle_gamma   90.00
#
_symmetry.space_group_name_H-M   'P 1'
#
loop_
_entity.id
_entity.type
_entity.pdbx_description
1 polymer ?
#
loop_
_entity_poly.entity_id
_entity_poly.type
_entity_poly.pdbx_seq_one_letter_code
_entity_poly.pdbx_strand_id
1 'polypeptide(L)'
;MMRGPRQDDDSVIENPLKLGLIQANPLAIGLLHASRNTRKLKITAAAECDRALLERSCEPEELKGVKWYESYNAILRDPDATTRVDSVFIGGTTSTRSQWAVAAAQHHKHVLIGCPAAADYESTVVMRDACVAEDVALQDVVPFSHHTRTEEILSTIAESRGGGKESTAKDDPLGCLGDLGWACARMGKLAYGVLNPVSAQVIHSEATAENVPVDVTAVVYFGENSTKPCHMHCSYVHPLQQSFKVIGDNKILRSRRLGVPAPAGTAPIRSKASRRATKGGPPWWTWGSAS
;
A
#
# COMPACT_ATOMS: atom_id res chain seq x y z
N MET A 1 4.59 15.66 14.93
CA MET A 1 5.86 14.89 14.94
C MET A 1 5.61 13.57 14.25
N MET A 2 6.48 13.14 13.32
CA MET A 2 6.59 11.71 13.04
C MET A 2 7.48 11.10 14.12
N ARG A 3 7.13 9.92 14.66
CA ARG A 3 8.05 9.15 15.50
C ARG A 3 9.18 8.63 14.59
N GLY A 4 10.42 8.65 15.08
CA GLY A 4 11.51 7.96 14.41
C GLY A 4 11.30 6.43 14.40
N PRO A 5 12.13 5.68 13.65
CA PRO A 5 12.03 4.22 13.62
C PRO A 5 12.08 3.68 15.04
N ARG A 6 11.08 2.88 15.40
CA ARG A 6 10.96 2.28 16.73
C ARG A 6 12.07 1.25 16.87
N GLN A 7 13.08 1.56 17.68
CA GLN A 7 13.98 0.57 18.24
C GLN A 7 13.22 -0.23 19.31
N ASP A 8 12.24 -1.00 18.84
CA ASP A 8 11.65 -2.07 19.64
C ASP A 8 12.76 -3.11 19.87
N ASP A 9 13.07 -3.40 21.13
CA ASP A 9 13.86 -4.58 21.45
C ASP A 9 13.03 -5.83 21.10
N ASP A 10 13.56 -6.67 20.21
CA ASP A 10 12.93 -7.92 19.78
C ASP A 10 13.15 -9.06 20.81
N SER A 11 13.66 -8.75 22.01
CA SER A 11 13.70 -9.68 23.16
C SER A 11 12.31 -10.25 23.51
N VAL A 12 12.29 -11.33 24.28
CA VAL A 12 11.26 -12.39 24.22
C VAL A 12 9.81 -11.88 24.27
N ILE A 13 9.18 -11.85 23.09
CA ILE A 13 7.72 -11.68 22.95
C ILE A 13 7.08 -13.04 23.18
N GLU A 14 6.55 -13.25 24.40
CA GLU A 14 5.92 -14.51 24.81
C GLU A 14 4.65 -14.82 24.01
N ASN A 15 3.86 -13.78 23.69
CA ASN A 15 2.61 -13.88 22.94
C ASN A 15 2.66 -13.05 21.64
N PRO A 16 3.03 -13.64 20.49
CA PRO A 16 2.94 -12.98 19.19
C PRO A 16 1.49 -12.84 18.73
N LEU A 17 1.17 -11.76 18.01
CA LEU A 17 -0.15 -11.54 17.42
C LEU A 17 -0.49 -12.65 16.43
N LYS A 18 -1.68 -13.27 16.57
CA LYS A 18 -2.17 -14.30 15.66
C LYS A 18 -2.96 -13.67 14.53
N LEU A 19 -2.46 -13.80 13.31
CA LEU A 19 -3.09 -13.32 12.08
C LEU A 19 -3.75 -14.50 11.33
N GLY A 20 -5.00 -14.33 10.94
CA GLY A 20 -5.68 -15.18 9.98
C GLY A 20 -5.57 -14.63 8.56
N LEU A 21 -5.53 -15.50 7.54
CA LEU A 21 -5.70 -15.09 6.15
C LEU A 21 -7.13 -15.43 5.69
N ILE A 22 -7.84 -14.45 5.14
CA ILE A 22 -9.13 -14.60 4.46
C ILE A 22 -8.92 -14.19 3.01
N GLN A 23 -9.30 -15.07 2.07
CA GLN A 23 -9.10 -14.91 0.63
C GLN A 23 -7.60 -14.86 0.26
N ALA A 24 -6.99 -16.03 0.09
CA ALA A 24 -5.54 -16.25 0.18
C ALA A 24 -4.78 -15.90 -1.12
N ASN A 25 -4.87 -14.63 -1.53
CA ASN A 25 -4.22 -14.11 -2.74
C ASN A 25 -2.67 -14.01 -2.62
N PRO A 26 -1.94 -13.69 -3.71
CA PRO A 26 -0.48 -13.56 -3.66
C PRO A 26 0.08 -12.52 -2.68
N LEU A 27 -0.70 -11.49 -2.28
CA LEU A 27 -0.32 -10.55 -1.22
C LEU A 27 -0.43 -11.21 0.17
N ALA A 28 -1.43 -12.08 0.38
CA ALA A 28 -1.54 -12.90 1.58
C ALA A 28 -0.32 -13.83 1.74
N ILE A 29 0.18 -14.41 0.64
CA ILE A 29 1.36 -15.27 0.65
C ILE A 29 2.66 -14.44 0.82
N GLY A 30 2.70 -13.23 0.28
CA GLY A 30 3.73 -12.24 0.62
C GLY A 30 3.77 -11.91 2.13
N LEU A 31 2.61 -11.77 2.77
CA LEU A 31 2.49 -11.59 4.23
C LEU A 31 2.88 -12.85 5.01
N LEU A 32 2.54 -14.05 4.52
CA LEU A 32 2.98 -15.34 5.07
C LEU A 32 4.51 -15.42 5.11
N HIS A 33 5.18 -15.07 4.00
CA HIS A 33 6.64 -15.03 3.93
C HIS A 33 7.27 -13.91 4.76
N ALA A 34 6.64 -12.74 4.86
CA ALA A 34 7.08 -11.69 5.78
C ALA A 34 6.97 -12.15 7.25
N SER A 35 5.90 -12.84 7.64
CA SER A 35 5.66 -13.26 9.03
C SER A 35 6.74 -14.22 9.56
N ARG A 36 7.30 -15.09 8.71
CA ARG A 36 8.43 -15.99 9.07
C ARG A 36 9.70 -15.25 9.50
N ASN A 37 9.82 -13.95 9.20
CA ASN A 37 10.98 -13.12 9.51
C ASN A 37 10.77 -12.22 10.76
N THR A 38 9.72 -12.43 11.55
CA THR A 38 9.46 -11.65 12.78
C THR A 38 9.01 -12.53 13.94
N ARG A 39 9.28 -12.06 15.17
CA ARG A 39 8.73 -12.64 16.41
C ARG A 39 7.44 -11.93 16.88
N LYS A 40 7.00 -10.86 16.22
CA LYS A 40 5.86 -10.03 16.63
C LYS A 40 4.50 -10.59 16.21
N LEU A 41 4.48 -11.37 15.13
CA LEU A 41 3.27 -11.83 14.47
C LEU A 41 3.48 -13.25 13.94
N LYS A 42 2.47 -14.10 14.05
CA LYS A 42 2.41 -15.42 13.39
C LYS A 42 1.11 -15.55 12.61
N ILE A 43 1.19 -16.04 11.38
CA ILE A 43 0.00 -16.50 10.66
C ILE A 43 -0.29 -17.93 11.14
N THR A 44 -1.43 -18.13 11.80
CA THR A 44 -1.81 -19.41 12.44
C THR A 44 -2.98 -20.10 11.74
N ALA A 45 -3.73 -19.37 10.92
CA ALA A 45 -4.95 -19.83 10.29
C ALA A 45 -5.13 -19.21 8.90
N ALA A 46 -5.79 -19.93 7.98
CA ALA A 46 -6.16 -19.42 6.67
C ALA A 46 -7.47 -20.03 6.17
N ALA A 47 -8.25 -19.23 5.43
CA ALA A 47 -9.53 -19.60 4.86
C ALA A 47 -9.66 -19.10 3.42
N GLU A 48 -10.05 -20.01 2.53
CA GLU A 48 -10.40 -19.79 1.13
C GLU A 48 -11.53 -20.76 0.76
N CYS A 49 -12.53 -20.29 0.02
CA CYS A 49 -13.62 -21.13 -0.49
C CYS A 49 -13.44 -21.49 -1.98
N ASP A 50 -12.72 -20.69 -2.77
CA ASP A 50 -12.22 -21.13 -4.08
C ASP A 50 -10.99 -22.02 -3.89
N ARG A 51 -11.18 -23.33 -3.85
CA ARG A 51 -10.09 -24.31 -3.75
C ARG A 51 -9.06 -24.13 -4.89
N ALA A 52 -9.49 -23.72 -6.08
CA ALA A 52 -8.58 -23.43 -7.19
C ALA A 52 -7.87 -22.07 -7.02
N LEU A 53 -8.29 -21.19 -6.10
CA LEU A 53 -7.54 -19.97 -5.71
C LEU A 53 -6.43 -20.33 -4.74
N LEU A 54 -6.69 -21.25 -3.81
CA LEU A 54 -5.65 -21.81 -2.94
C LEU A 54 -4.56 -22.51 -3.78
N GLU A 55 -4.96 -23.50 -4.59
CA GLU A 55 -4.07 -24.34 -5.39
C GLU A 55 -3.28 -23.57 -6.48
N ARG A 56 -3.69 -22.34 -6.84
CA ARG A 56 -2.95 -21.45 -7.77
C ARG A 56 -2.12 -20.35 -7.11
N SER A 57 -2.25 -20.15 -5.79
CA SER A 57 -1.61 -19.01 -5.08
C SER A 57 -0.53 -19.43 -4.09
N CYS A 58 -0.57 -20.66 -3.58
CA CYS A 58 0.27 -21.10 -2.48
C CYS A 58 0.70 -22.57 -2.65
N GLU A 59 1.98 -22.87 -2.42
CA GLU A 59 2.48 -24.25 -2.43
C GLU A 59 2.09 -24.99 -1.13
N PRO A 60 1.83 -26.31 -1.15
CA PRO A 60 1.37 -27.04 0.05
C PRO A 60 2.33 -26.96 1.25
N GLU A 61 3.64 -26.90 1.00
CA GLU A 61 4.67 -26.77 2.05
C GLU A 61 4.71 -25.35 2.64
N GLU A 62 4.17 -24.33 1.96
CA GLU A 62 4.09 -22.97 2.50
C GLU A 62 3.00 -22.84 3.58
N LEU A 63 1.93 -23.64 3.48
CA LEU A 63 0.82 -23.69 4.45
C LEU A 63 1.13 -24.53 5.69
N LYS A 64 2.34 -25.10 5.79
CA LYS A 64 2.73 -26.02 6.86
C LYS A 64 2.63 -25.39 8.25
N GLY A 65 1.71 -25.90 9.07
CA GLY A 65 1.43 -25.39 10.42
C GLY A 65 0.34 -24.31 10.49
N VAL A 66 -0.26 -23.93 9.36
CA VAL A 66 -1.43 -23.04 9.29
C VAL A 66 -2.71 -23.90 9.34
N LYS A 67 -3.63 -23.63 10.27
CA LYS A 67 -4.93 -24.33 10.33
C LYS A 67 -5.83 -23.86 9.20
N TRP A 68 -6.38 -24.81 8.44
CA TRP A 68 -7.22 -24.53 7.29
C TRP A 68 -8.72 -24.50 7.62
N TYR A 69 -9.47 -23.62 6.96
CA TYR A 69 -10.93 -23.53 7.08
C TYR A 69 -11.58 -23.37 5.70
N GLU A 70 -12.58 -24.22 5.41
CA GLU A 70 -13.33 -24.19 4.15
C GLU A 70 -14.40 -23.07 4.10
N SER A 71 -14.50 -22.23 5.14
CA SER A 71 -15.34 -21.04 5.13
C SER A 71 -14.79 -19.91 6.00
N TYR A 72 -14.98 -18.67 5.54
CA TYR A 72 -14.52 -17.46 6.23
C TYR A 72 -15.20 -17.25 7.59
N ASN A 73 -16.44 -17.72 7.78
CA ASN A 73 -17.11 -17.68 9.08
C ASN A 73 -16.45 -18.60 10.12
N ALA A 74 -15.83 -19.71 9.71
CA ALA A 74 -15.25 -20.68 10.64
C ALA A 74 -13.91 -20.18 11.24
N ILE A 75 -13.07 -19.48 10.47
CA ILE A 75 -11.84 -18.85 10.99
C ILE A 75 -12.14 -17.70 11.97
N LEU A 76 -13.22 -16.95 11.73
CA LEU A 76 -13.63 -15.85 12.62
C LEU A 76 -14.20 -16.36 13.97
N ARG A 77 -14.87 -17.51 13.95
CA ARG A 77 -15.60 -18.11 15.09
C ARG A 77 -14.82 -19.17 15.86
N ASP A 78 -13.57 -19.45 15.48
CA ASP A 78 -12.80 -20.54 16.07
C ASP A 78 -12.58 -20.34 17.60
N PRO A 79 -13.04 -21.26 18.46
CA PRO A 79 -12.94 -21.10 19.91
C PRO A 79 -11.59 -21.58 20.47
N ASP A 80 -10.84 -22.40 19.73
CA ASP A 80 -9.57 -22.99 20.17
C ASP A 80 -8.52 -21.91 20.44
N ALA A 81 -8.16 -21.71 21.72
CA ALA A 81 -7.17 -20.71 22.13
C ALA A 81 -5.80 -20.88 21.46
N THR A 82 -5.48 -22.06 20.92
CA THR A 82 -4.25 -22.34 20.16
C THR A 82 -4.27 -21.66 18.79
N THR A 83 -5.37 -21.81 18.05
CA THR A 83 -5.44 -21.47 16.61
C THR A 83 -6.37 -20.31 16.27
N ARG A 84 -7.27 -19.94 17.19
CA ARG A 84 -8.05 -18.69 17.17
C ARG A 84 -7.13 -17.50 16.91
N VAL A 85 -7.55 -16.68 15.95
CA VAL A 85 -6.83 -15.47 15.55
C VAL A 85 -7.30 -14.25 16.34
N ASP A 86 -6.38 -13.30 16.50
CA ASP A 86 -6.62 -11.98 17.10
C ASP A 86 -6.92 -10.94 16.01
N SER A 87 -6.40 -11.17 14.80
CA SER A 87 -6.55 -10.30 13.63
C SER A 87 -6.75 -11.11 12.33
N VAL A 88 -7.28 -10.50 11.29
CA VAL A 88 -7.40 -11.11 9.94
C VAL A 88 -6.89 -10.19 8.84
N PHE A 89 -6.18 -10.76 7.87
CA PHE A 89 -5.93 -10.14 6.57
C PHE A 89 -7.02 -10.53 5.59
N ILE A 90 -7.61 -9.56 4.87
CA ILE A 90 -8.67 -9.80 3.89
C ILE A 90 -8.17 -9.46 2.47
N GLY A 91 -7.91 -10.50 1.69
CA GLY A 91 -7.30 -10.45 0.35
C GLY A 91 -8.28 -10.52 -0.83
N GLY A 92 -9.59 -10.45 -0.60
CA GLY A 92 -10.61 -10.51 -1.67
C GLY A 92 -10.54 -9.36 -2.70
N THR A 93 -11.50 -9.28 -3.60
CA THR A 93 -11.68 -8.10 -4.46
C THR A 93 -12.13 -6.87 -3.64
N THR A 94 -11.91 -5.67 -4.16
CA THR A 94 -12.49 -4.41 -3.62
C THR A 94 -14.00 -4.48 -3.39
N SER A 95 -14.72 -5.25 -4.21
CA SER A 95 -16.17 -5.51 -4.05
C SER A 95 -16.55 -6.54 -2.99
N THR A 96 -15.63 -7.41 -2.55
CA THR A 96 -15.95 -8.52 -1.60
C THR A 96 -15.36 -8.34 -0.19
N ARG A 97 -14.39 -7.42 0.00
CA ARG A 97 -13.75 -7.17 1.30
C ARG A 97 -14.72 -6.67 2.39
N SER A 98 -15.69 -5.81 2.04
CA SER A 98 -16.53 -5.08 3.00
C SER A 98 -17.30 -5.96 3.99
N GLN A 99 -18.06 -6.94 3.48
CA GLN A 99 -18.82 -7.88 4.32
C GLN A 99 -17.94 -8.68 5.29
N TRP A 100 -16.71 -9.04 4.89
CA TRP A 100 -15.80 -9.82 5.72
C TRP A 100 -15.09 -8.97 6.77
N ALA A 101 -14.82 -7.69 6.49
CA ALA A 101 -14.33 -6.74 7.48
C ALA A 101 -15.37 -6.47 8.58
N VAL A 102 -16.64 -6.29 8.20
CA VAL A 102 -17.75 -6.14 9.16
C VAL A 102 -17.93 -7.41 10.00
N ALA A 103 -17.96 -8.59 9.37
CA ALA A 103 -18.08 -9.87 10.08
C ALA A 103 -16.88 -10.16 11.00
N ALA A 104 -15.68 -9.68 10.64
CA ALA A 104 -14.48 -9.79 11.47
C ALA A 104 -14.55 -8.88 12.70
N ALA A 105 -15.01 -7.63 12.55
CA ALA A 105 -15.25 -6.73 13.66
C ALA A 105 -16.28 -7.29 14.65
N GLN A 106 -17.41 -7.80 14.15
CA GLN A 106 -18.47 -8.48 14.93
C GLN A 106 -18.01 -9.78 15.64
N HIS A 107 -16.80 -10.26 15.35
CA HIS A 107 -16.14 -11.36 16.06
C HIS A 107 -14.87 -10.90 16.80
N HIS A 108 -14.80 -9.60 17.11
CA HIS A 108 -13.73 -8.89 17.82
C HIS A 108 -12.33 -9.20 17.25
N LYS A 109 -12.17 -9.12 15.93
CA LYS A 109 -10.89 -9.27 15.22
C LYS A 109 -10.41 -7.93 14.69
N HIS A 110 -9.13 -7.60 14.89
CA HIS A 110 -8.52 -6.48 14.17
C HIS A 110 -8.44 -6.80 12.66
N VAL A 111 -8.76 -5.83 11.81
CA VAL A 111 -8.88 -6.01 10.36
C VAL A 111 -7.71 -5.35 9.63
N LEU A 112 -6.96 -6.17 8.91
CA LEU A 112 -5.93 -5.76 7.97
C LEU A 112 -6.47 -5.98 6.54
N ILE A 113 -6.60 -4.93 5.75
CA ILE A 113 -7.34 -4.99 4.46
C ILE A 113 -6.42 -4.74 3.27
N GLY A 114 -6.59 -5.49 2.19
CA GLY A 114 -5.91 -5.19 0.91
C GLY A 114 -6.23 -3.76 0.44
N CYS A 115 -5.29 -3.10 -0.24
CA CYS A 115 -5.52 -1.79 -0.85
C CYS A 115 -5.90 -1.96 -2.34
N PRO A 116 -6.83 -1.16 -2.91
CA PRO A 116 -7.75 -0.22 -2.25
C PRO A 116 -8.69 -0.91 -1.25
N ALA A 117 -9.09 -0.24 -0.17
CA ALA A 117 -9.84 -0.89 0.90
C ALA A 117 -11.19 -1.50 0.43
N ALA A 118 -11.94 -0.74 -0.37
CA ALA A 118 -13.18 -1.18 -1.01
C ALA A 118 -13.34 -0.54 -2.40
N ALA A 119 -14.41 -0.89 -3.11
CA ALA A 119 -14.77 -0.32 -4.41
C ALA A 119 -15.27 1.14 -4.31
N ASP A 120 -15.72 1.56 -3.13
CA ASP A 120 -16.39 2.84 -2.90
C ASP A 120 -16.13 3.40 -1.48
N TYR A 121 -16.51 4.66 -1.27
CA TYR A 121 -16.29 5.37 -0.01
C TYR A 121 -17.26 4.90 1.08
N GLU A 122 -18.50 4.61 0.69
CA GLU A 122 -19.61 4.21 1.54
C GLU A 122 -19.30 2.87 2.23
N SER A 123 -18.81 1.87 1.50
CA SER A 123 -18.27 0.62 2.01
C SER A 123 -17.07 0.83 2.93
N THR A 124 -16.21 1.80 2.62
CA THR A 124 -15.07 2.14 3.49
C THR A 124 -15.54 2.74 4.83
N VAL A 125 -16.62 3.54 4.81
CA VAL A 125 -17.29 4.05 6.01
C VAL A 125 -17.96 2.93 6.80
N VAL A 126 -18.69 2.02 6.15
CA VAL A 126 -19.33 0.85 6.79
C VAL A 126 -18.30 -0.03 7.52
N MET A 127 -17.16 -0.32 6.88
CA MET A 127 -16.08 -1.09 7.52
C MET A 127 -15.48 -0.34 8.73
N ARG A 128 -15.22 0.97 8.59
CA ARG A 128 -14.71 1.82 9.68
C ARG A 128 -15.65 1.79 10.88
N ASP A 129 -16.94 2.01 10.65
CA ASP A 129 -17.92 2.19 11.73
C ASP A 129 -18.23 0.87 12.43
N ALA A 130 -18.21 -0.27 11.72
CA ALA A 130 -18.22 -1.59 12.34
C ALA A 130 -16.98 -1.83 13.21
N CYS A 131 -15.78 -1.47 12.75
CA CYS A 131 -14.56 -1.63 13.54
C CYS A 131 -14.54 -0.73 14.79
N VAL A 132 -15.03 0.52 14.67
CA VAL A 132 -15.13 1.47 15.79
C VAL A 132 -16.19 1.03 16.82
N ALA A 133 -17.31 0.44 16.39
CA ALA A 133 -18.35 -0.05 17.30
C ALA A 133 -17.89 -1.21 18.19
N GLU A 134 -16.94 -2.02 17.70
CA GLU A 134 -16.45 -3.25 18.34
C GLU A 134 -15.06 -3.08 18.99
N ASP A 135 -14.57 -1.84 19.09
CA ASP A 135 -13.21 -1.44 19.58
C ASP A 135 -12.04 -2.20 18.91
N VAL A 136 -12.15 -2.48 17.61
CA VAL A 136 -11.09 -3.12 16.82
C VAL A 136 -10.42 -2.18 15.83
N ALA A 137 -9.18 -2.49 15.48
CA ALA A 137 -8.37 -1.68 14.58
C ALA A 137 -8.63 -2.06 13.12
N LEU A 138 -8.70 -1.06 12.23
CA LEU A 138 -8.77 -1.22 10.78
C LEU A 138 -7.55 -0.55 10.12
N GLN A 139 -6.78 -1.30 9.32
CA GLN A 139 -5.58 -0.80 8.64
C GLN A 139 -5.48 -1.27 7.18
N ASP A 140 -5.13 -0.36 6.28
CA ASP A 140 -4.82 -0.67 4.87
C ASP A 140 -3.41 -1.25 4.70
N VAL A 141 -3.29 -2.36 3.95
CA VAL A 141 -1.98 -2.92 3.58
C VAL A 141 -1.36 -2.06 2.50
N VAL A 142 -0.42 -1.22 2.93
CA VAL A 142 0.40 -0.37 2.06
C VAL A 142 1.85 -0.84 2.13
N PRO A 143 2.29 -1.82 1.32
CA PRO A 143 3.59 -2.46 1.50
C PRO A 143 4.76 -1.49 1.45
N PHE A 144 4.63 -0.40 0.67
CA PHE A 144 5.67 0.61 0.61
C PHE A 144 5.71 1.54 1.83
N SER A 145 4.61 1.83 2.52
CA SER A 145 4.59 2.87 3.58
C SER A 145 5.49 2.53 4.78
N HIS A 146 5.78 1.25 5.00
CA HIS A 146 6.58 0.75 6.13
C HIS A 146 8.00 0.32 5.74
N HIS A 147 8.39 0.46 4.47
CA HIS A 147 9.75 0.17 4.04
C HIS A 147 10.67 1.32 4.50
N THR A 148 11.86 0.99 5.03
CA THR A 148 12.92 1.96 5.36
C THR A 148 13.22 2.92 4.22
N ARG A 149 13.16 2.46 2.96
CA ARG A 149 13.31 3.33 1.78
C ARG A 149 12.23 4.42 1.69
N THR A 150 11.03 4.16 2.21
CA THR A 150 9.92 5.12 2.34
C THR A 150 10.08 6.01 3.58
N GLU A 151 10.56 5.48 4.71
CA GLU A 151 10.88 6.30 5.90
C GLU A 151 12.04 7.26 5.65
N GLU A 152 13.07 6.80 4.92
CA GLU A 152 14.02 7.62 4.19
C GLU A 152 13.20 8.63 3.41
N ILE A 153 12.62 8.28 2.25
CA ILE A 153 11.77 9.10 1.36
C ILE A 153 10.88 10.16 2.06
N LEU A 154 10.30 9.90 3.23
CA LEU A 154 9.43 10.81 4.00
C LEU A 154 10.18 11.77 4.94
N SER A 155 11.16 11.31 5.72
CA SER A 155 12.11 12.23 6.41
C SER A 155 12.87 13.09 5.38
N THR A 156 13.10 12.46 4.25
CA THR A 156 13.71 12.95 3.03
C THR A 156 12.70 13.91 2.36
N ILE A 157 11.38 13.78 2.50
CA ILE A 157 10.37 14.82 2.12
C ILE A 157 10.37 16.01 3.06
N ALA A 158 10.48 15.80 4.38
CA ALA A 158 10.64 16.89 5.34
C ALA A 158 11.90 17.73 5.04
N GLU A 159 12.87 17.15 4.35
CA GLU A 159 14.03 17.82 3.75
C GLU A 159 14.08 17.71 2.19
N SER A 160 12.91 17.67 1.52
CA SER A 160 12.61 17.66 0.05
C SER A 160 12.95 16.41 -0.84
N ARG A 161 12.12 15.33 -0.84
CA ARG A 161 12.21 14.04 -1.60
C ARG A 161 10.77 13.51 -2.09
N GLY A 162 10.16 12.30 -2.31
CA GLY A 162 10.24 10.79 -2.14
C GLY A 162 8.96 9.97 -2.73
N GLY A 163 8.80 8.59 -2.71
CA GLY A 163 7.78 7.73 -3.48
C GLY A 163 7.35 6.23 -3.06
N GLY A 164 6.38 5.51 -3.75
CA GLY A 164 5.85 4.08 -3.52
C GLY A 164 4.85 3.35 -4.57
N LYS A 165 4.63 1.98 -4.56
CA LYS A 165 4.34 0.97 -5.71
C LYS A 165 2.89 0.36 -6.03
N GLU A 166 2.80 -0.57 -7.05
CA GLU A 166 1.67 -1.10 -7.94
C GLU A 166 1.35 -2.66 -8.01
N SER A 167 0.26 -3.16 -8.68
CA SER A 167 0.02 -4.58 -9.14
C SER A 167 -0.49 -4.81 -10.61
N THR A 168 -1.54 -5.63 -10.91
CA THR A 168 -2.03 -5.97 -12.29
C THR A 168 -3.55 -6.17 -12.50
N ALA A 169 -3.99 -6.04 -13.76
CA ALA A 169 -5.32 -5.60 -14.22
C ALA A 169 -6.62 -6.41 -14.02
N LYS A 170 -6.58 -7.74 -13.86
CA LYS A 170 -7.72 -8.55 -14.37
C LYS A 170 -8.95 -8.64 -13.46
N ASP A 171 -8.81 -8.32 -12.17
CA ASP A 171 -9.74 -8.77 -11.12
C ASP A 171 -10.29 -7.64 -10.20
N ASP A 172 -10.13 -6.36 -10.57
CA ASP A 172 -10.62 -5.21 -9.76
C ASP A 172 -11.52 -4.25 -10.59
N PRO A 173 -12.77 -3.99 -10.17
CA PRO A 173 -13.66 -3.03 -10.86
C PRO A 173 -13.13 -1.60 -10.92
N LEU A 174 -12.20 -1.20 -10.03
CA LEU A 174 -11.57 0.12 -10.09
C LEU A 174 -10.45 0.22 -11.14
N GLY A 175 -10.11 -0.88 -11.81
CA GLY A 175 -9.11 -0.93 -12.87
C GLY A 175 -7.77 -0.30 -12.49
N CYS A 176 -7.10 0.33 -13.45
CA CYS A 176 -5.77 0.90 -13.27
C CYS A 176 -5.74 2.04 -12.23
N LEU A 177 -6.88 2.70 -12.01
CA LEU A 177 -7.03 3.78 -11.04
C LEU A 177 -7.02 3.24 -9.60
N GLY A 178 -7.65 2.09 -9.35
CA GLY A 178 -7.59 1.40 -8.06
C GLY A 178 -6.26 0.70 -7.81
N ASP A 179 -5.79 -0.11 -8.75
CA ASP A 179 -4.59 -0.93 -8.59
C ASP A 179 -3.30 -0.09 -8.54
N LEU A 180 -3.17 0.88 -9.44
CA LEU A 180 -1.94 1.65 -9.64
C LEU A 180 -2.11 3.11 -9.19
N GLY A 181 -3.22 3.75 -9.59
CA GLY A 181 -3.50 5.16 -9.34
C GLY A 181 -3.61 5.53 -7.86
N TRP A 182 -4.07 4.60 -7.01
CA TRP A 182 -4.12 4.79 -5.57
C TRP A 182 -2.73 5.11 -4.99
N ALA A 183 -1.66 4.50 -5.52
CA ALA A 183 -0.30 4.73 -5.06
C ALA A 183 0.17 6.16 -5.39
N CYS A 184 -0.25 6.70 -6.55
CA CYS A 184 -0.04 8.10 -6.89
C CYS A 184 -0.78 9.04 -5.92
N ALA A 185 -2.05 8.74 -5.62
CA ALA A 185 -2.85 9.53 -4.68
C ALA A 185 -2.28 9.51 -3.25
N ARG A 186 -1.85 8.34 -2.76
CA ARG A 186 -1.16 8.19 -1.48
C ARG A 186 0.17 8.95 -1.46
N MET A 187 0.92 8.94 -2.56
CA MET A 187 2.14 9.73 -2.65
C MET A 187 1.88 11.24 -2.70
N GLY A 188 0.81 11.71 -3.32
CA GLY A 188 0.36 13.10 -3.23
C GLY A 188 0.05 13.51 -1.79
N LYS A 189 -0.78 12.72 -1.09
CA LYS A 189 -1.10 12.90 0.34
C LYS A 189 0.16 12.97 1.20
N LEU A 190 1.09 12.03 1.01
CA LEU A 190 2.35 11.96 1.76
C LEU A 190 3.30 13.14 1.46
N ALA A 191 3.48 13.50 0.18
CA ALA A 191 4.39 14.57 -0.25
C ALA A 191 4.03 15.95 0.33
N TYR A 192 2.74 16.19 0.61
CA TYR A 192 2.25 17.43 1.22
C TYR A 192 2.12 17.39 2.75
N GLY A 193 2.61 16.35 3.42
CA GLY A 193 2.55 16.24 4.89
C GLY A 193 1.27 15.61 5.43
N VAL A 194 0.74 14.59 4.74
CA VAL A 194 -0.48 13.83 5.09
C VAL A 194 -1.79 14.64 4.93
N LEU A 195 -1.88 15.48 3.89
CA LEU A 195 -3.11 16.22 3.58
C LEU A 195 -4.17 15.35 2.88
N ASN A 196 -5.43 15.68 3.10
CA ASN A 196 -6.54 15.09 2.34
C ASN A 196 -6.68 15.75 0.95
N PRO A 197 -7.15 15.01 -0.06
CA PRO A 197 -7.59 15.61 -1.32
C PRO A 197 -8.86 16.44 -1.08
N VAL A 198 -9.06 17.49 -1.89
CA VAL A 198 -10.24 18.36 -1.86
C VAL A 198 -11.00 18.40 -3.18
N SER A 199 -10.32 18.13 -4.30
CA SER A 199 -10.94 17.92 -5.61
C SER A 199 -10.03 17.08 -6.52
N ALA A 200 -10.61 16.53 -7.57
CA ALA A 200 -9.88 15.86 -8.63
C ALA A 200 -10.45 16.23 -10.00
N GLN A 201 -9.61 16.22 -11.03
CA GLN A 201 -9.97 16.45 -12.42
C GLN A 201 -9.32 15.38 -13.29
N VAL A 202 -10.14 14.60 -13.99
CA VAL A 202 -9.65 13.70 -15.05
C VAL A 202 -9.30 14.53 -16.29
N ILE A 203 -8.12 14.30 -16.85
CA ILE A 203 -7.66 14.91 -18.11
C ILE A 203 -7.89 13.94 -19.27
N HIS A 204 -7.64 12.65 -19.04
CA HIS A 204 -7.81 11.58 -20.01
C HIS A 204 -8.22 10.29 -19.28
N SER A 205 -9.09 9.49 -19.90
CA SER A 205 -9.42 8.14 -19.46
C SER A 205 -9.77 7.27 -20.67
N GLU A 206 -9.24 6.06 -20.71
CA GLU A 206 -9.70 4.96 -21.55
C GLU A 206 -10.23 3.83 -20.64
N ALA A 207 -11.21 3.08 -21.13
CA ALA A 207 -11.89 2.03 -20.38
C ALA A 207 -12.28 0.85 -21.28
N THR A 208 -12.58 -0.30 -20.68
CA THR A 208 -13.15 -1.47 -21.38
C THR A 208 -14.62 -1.23 -21.75
N ALA A 209 -15.23 -2.16 -22.50
CA ALA A 209 -16.66 -2.11 -22.82
C ALA A 209 -17.56 -2.14 -21.57
N GLU A 210 -17.05 -2.71 -20.47
CA GLU A 210 -17.67 -2.77 -19.15
C GLU A 210 -17.43 -1.50 -18.30
N ASN A 211 -16.79 -0.48 -18.87
CA ASN A 211 -16.37 0.78 -18.23
C ASN A 211 -15.29 0.65 -17.14
N VAL A 212 -14.51 -0.45 -17.11
CA VAL A 212 -13.36 -0.58 -16.21
C VAL A 212 -12.18 0.24 -16.76
N PRO A 213 -11.59 1.20 -16.01
CA PRO A 213 -10.56 2.10 -16.55
C PRO A 213 -9.22 1.40 -16.77
N VAL A 214 -8.64 1.55 -17.97
CA VAL A 214 -7.37 0.91 -18.39
C VAL A 214 -6.22 1.88 -18.63
N ASP A 215 -6.51 3.16 -18.89
CA ASP A 215 -5.55 4.26 -18.85
C ASP A 215 -6.23 5.48 -18.23
N VAL A 216 -5.57 6.18 -17.30
CA VAL A 216 -6.10 7.39 -16.66
C VAL A 216 -4.97 8.39 -16.41
N THR A 217 -5.19 9.64 -16.86
CA THR A 217 -4.42 10.82 -16.43
C THR A 217 -5.33 11.77 -15.66
N ALA A 218 -4.93 12.17 -14.45
CA ALA A 218 -5.71 13.08 -13.60
C ALA A 218 -4.84 14.06 -12.80
N VAL A 219 -5.46 15.11 -12.29
CA VAL A 219 -4.89 16.00 -11.28
C VAL A 219 -5.73 15.90 -10.01
N VAL A 220 -5.09 15.58 -8.89
CA VAL A 220 -5.72 15.58 -7.56
C VAL A 220 -5.16 16.76 -6.77
N TYR A 221 -6.03 17.62 -6.25
CA TYR A 221 -5.66 18.79 -5.47
C TYR A 221 -5.79 18.51 -3.98
N PHE A 222 -4.78 18.91 -3.20
CA PHE A 222 -4.67 18.61 -1.77
C PHE A 222 -4.75 19.86 -0.89
N GLY A 223 -5.35 19.71 0.29
CA GLY A 223 -5.49 20.78 1.28
C GLY A 223 -6.38 21.95 0.85
N GLU A 224 -6.56 22.89 1.75
CA GLU A 224 -7.47 24.03 1.56
C GLU A 224 -7.14 24.87 0.31
N ASN A 225 -8.20 25.37 -0.31
CA ASN A 225 -8.17 26.19 -1.54
C ASN A 225 -7.54 25.51 -2.76
N SER A 226 -7.42 24.17 -2.77
CA SER A 226 -6.92 23.37 -3.91
C SER A 226 -5.53 23.78 -4.42
N THR A 227 -4.70 24.36 -3.55
CA THR A 227 -3.42 24.99 -3.95
C THR A 227 -2.27 24.02 -4.24
N LYS A 228 -2.46 22.72 -3.96
CA LYS A 228 -1.38 21.71 -3.98
C LYS A 228 -1.71 20.57 -4.97
N PRO A 229 -1.42 20.74 -6.27
CA PRO A 229 -1.74 19.76 -7.30
C PRO A 229 -0.81 18.55 -7.26
N CYS A 230 -1.36 17.37 -7.52
CA CYS A 230 -0.63 16.14 -7.82
C CYS A 230 -1.10 15.62 -9.17
N HIS A 231 -0.24 15.69 -10.19
CA HIS A 231 -0.49 15.03 -11.47
C HIS A 231 -0.21 13.54 -11.32
N MET A 232 -1.19 12.71 -11.68
CA MET A 232 -1.10 11.25 -11.64
C MET A 232 -1.43 10.63 -12.99
N HIS A 233 -0.79 9.51 -13.28
CA HIS A 233 -0.98 8.70 -14.47
C HIS A 233 -0.87 7.23 -14.07
N CYS A 234 -1.86 6.43 -14.41
CA CYS A 234 -1.95 5.01 -14.11
C CYS A 234 -2.52 4.27 -15.32
N SER A 235 -1.96 3.10 -15.64
CA SER A 235 -2.17 2.47 -16.95
C SER A 235 -1.88 0.97 -16.94
N TYR A 236 -2.68 0.22 -17.69
CA TYR A 236 -2.43 -1.17 -18.08
C TYR A 236 -1.93 -1.35 -19.52
N VAL A 237 -2.07 -0.32 -20.37
CA VAL A 237 -1.69 -0.38 -21.80
C VAL A 237 -0.27 0.11 -22.07
N HIS A 238 0.28 0.97 -21.22
CA HIS A 238 1.66 1.47 -21.27
C HIS A 238 2.67 0.58 -20.52
N PRO A 239 3.94 0.52 -20.98
CA PRO A 239 5.03 -0.18 -20.28
C PRO A 239 5.28 0.35 -18.86
N LEU A 240 5.71 -0.55 -17.97
CA LEU A 240 5.90 -0.34 -16.52
C LEU A 240 6.64 0.97 -16.15
N GLN A 241 5.95 1.93 -15.54
CA GLN A 241 6.48 3.26 -15.21
C GLN A 241 6.26 3.69 -13.76
N GLN A 242 7.13 3.17 -12.89
CA GLN A 242 7.09 3.41 -11.44
C GLN A 242 7.87 4.67 -11.03
N SER A 243 7.42 5.86 -11.46
CA SER A 243 8.13 7.13 -11.21
C SER A 243 7.28 8.18 -10.48
N PHE A 244 7.93 9.05 -9.70
CA PHE A 244 7.32 10.26 -9.15
C PHE A 244 8.28 11.44 -9.33
N LYS A 245 7.77 12.66 -9.20
CA LYS A 245 8.55 13.88 -9.12
C LYS A 245 7.89 14.86 -8.14
N VAL A 246 8.60 15.23 -7.07
CA VAL A 246 8.20 16.34 -6.18
C VAL A 246 8.99 17.58 -6.60
N ILE A 247 8.29 18.70 -6.71
CA ILE A 247 8.85 20.01 -7.09
C ILE A 247 8.52 20.97 -5.96
N GLY A 248 9.55 21.48 -5.28
CA GLY A 248 9.46 22.65 -4.42
C GLY A 248 10.28 23.79 -4.99
N ASP A 249 10.11 25.00 -4.46
CA ASP A 249 10.62 26.26 -5.03
C ASP A 249 12.11 26.23 -5.41
N ASN A 250 12.92 25.53 -4.60
CA ASN A 250 14.38 25.51 -4.70
C ASN A 250 14.96 24.14 -5.14
N LYS A 251 14.17 23.06 -5.11
CA LYS A 251 14.66 21.68 -5.26
C LYS A 251 13.65 20.78 -5.97
N ILE A 252 14.16 19.87 -6.79
CA ILE A 252 13.38 18.77 -7.38
C ILE A 252 13.96 17.46 -6.88
N LEU A 253 13.10 16.54 -6.44
CA LEU A 253 13.43 15.12 -6.41
C LEU A 253 12.59 14.35 -7.43
N ARG A 254 13.21 13.32 -8.01
CA ARG A 254 12.60 12.29 -8.84
C ARG A 254 13.13 10.92 -8.42
N SER A 255 12.26 9.91 -8.37
CA SER A 255 12.68 8.51 -8.52
C SER A 255 12.15 7.95 -9.84
N ARG A 256 12.81 6.91 -10.35
CA ARG A 256 12.34 6.09 -11.49
C ARG A 256 11.87 4.68 -11.06
N ARG A 257 11.94 4.37 -9.76
CA ARG A 257 11.40 3.13 -9.17
C ARG A 257 10.73 3.46 -7.84
N LEU A 258 9.42 3.27 -7.79
CA LEU A 258 8.55 3.57 -6.64
C LEU A 258 8.75 2.56 -5.50
N GLY A 259 8.68 1.26 -5.77
CA GLY A 259 8.89 0.24 -4.72
C GLY A 259 9.25 -1.15 -5.21
N VAL A 260 10.12 -1.23 -6.20
CA VAL A 260 11.14 -2.29 -6.25
C VAL A 260 12.49 -1.63 -5.94
N PRO A 261 13.24 -2.11 -4.93
CA PRO A 261 14.64 -1.74 -4.74
C PRO A 261 15.46 -2.08 -5.98
N ALA A 262 16.50 -1.30 -6.27
CA ALA A 262 17.49 -1.72 -7.25
C ALA A 262 18.48 -2.71 -6.58
N PRO A 263 19.13 -3.63 -7.32
CA PRO A 263 20.11 -4.54 -6.74
C PRO A 263 21.25 -3.76 -6.07
N ALA A 264 21.82 -4.37 -5.01
CA ALA A 264 22.81 -3.74 -4.15
C ALA A 264 23.96 -3.10 -4.95
N GLY A 265 24.33 -1.87 -4.60
CA GLY A 265 25.36 -1.08 -5.28
C GLY A 265 24.85 -0.05 -6.29
N THR A 266 23.55 -0.02 -6.65
CA THR A 266 23.01 0.98 -7.59
C THR A 266 22.28 2.13 -6.88
N ALA A 267 22.79 3.37 -7.03
CA ALA A 267 22.30 4.56 -6.34
C ALA A 267 20.82 4.89 -6.69
N PRO A 268 19.87 4.81 -5.74
CA PRO A 268 18.44 4.77 -6.04
C PRO A 268 17.75 6.14 -6.16
N ILE A 269 18.44 7.24 -5.83
CA ILE A 269 17.90 8.60 -5.75
C ILE A 269 18.87 9.57 -6.44
N ARG A 270 18.34 10.52 -7.23
CA ARG A 270 19.10 11.69 -7.74
C ARG A 270 18.35 12.98 -7.46
N SER A 271 18.82 13.75 -6.49
CA SER A 271 18.42 15.15 -6.28
C SER A 271 19.14 16.08 -7.25
N LYS A 272 18.47 17.14 -7.72
CA LYS A 272 19.12 18.22 -8.47
C LYS A 272 18.55 19.56 -8.01
N ALA A 273 19.42 20.48 -7.59
CA ALA A 273 19.03 21.85 -7.26
C ALA A 273 18.44 22.55 -8.48
N SER A 274 17.43 23.40 -8.29
CA SER A 274 16.90 24.22 -9.38
C SER A 274 17.93 25.30 -9.74
N ARG A 275 18.21 25.50 -11.02
CA ARG A 275 19.06 26.61 -11.48
C ARG A 275 18.22 27.88 -11.61
N ARG A 276 17.87 28.51 -10.48
CA ARG A 276 17.52 29.95 -10.51
C ARG A 276 18.79 30.72 -10.89
N ALA A 277 18.71 31.48 -11.98
CA ALA A 277 19.85 32.21 -12.52
C ALA A 277 20.20 33.41 -11.63
N THR A 278 21.17 33.23 -10.74
CA THR A 278 21.84 34.32 -10.01
C THR A 278 23.26 34.45 -10.57
N LYS A 279 23.67 35.67 -10.92
CA LYS A 279 25.02 35.94 -11.44
C LYS A 279 25.99 36.11 -10.27
N GLY A 280 27.15 35.46 -10.34
CA GLY A 280 28.29 35.67 -9.44
C GLY A 280 28.59 34.48 -8.51
N GLY A 281 29.77 33.88 -8.66
CA GLY A 281 30.30 32.83 -7.79
C GLY A 281 31.67 32.31 -8.29
N PRO A 282 32.62 31.90 -7.42
CA PRO A 282 34.02 31.67 -7.84
C PRO A 282 34.30 30.36 -8.62
N PRO A 283 35.46 30.27 -9.32
CA PRO A 283 35.70 29.23 -10.32
C PRO A 283 36.39 27.96 -9.77
N TRP A 284 35.62 27.06 -9.15
CA TRP A 284 36.08 25.68 -8.87
C TRP A 284 34.95 24.64 -8.94
N TRP A 285 34.21 24.64 -10.04
CA TRP A 285 33.27 23.58 -10.41
C TRP A 285 33.37 23.26 -11.90
N THR A 286 34.02 22.15 -12.24
CA THR A 286 34.04 21.60 -13.61
C THR A 286 32.75 20.83 -13.92
N TRP A 287 32.27 20.92 -15.15
CA TRP A 287 31.16 20.10 -15.64
C TRP A 287 31.68 18.80 -16.24
N GLY A 288 31.30 17.66 -15.69
CA GLY A 288 31.38 16.38 -16.41
C GLY A 288 30.17 16.22 -17.34
N SER A 289 30.41 16.23 -18.65
CA SER A 289 29.48 15.65 -19.62
C SER A 289 29.48 14.12 -19.52
N ALA A 290 28.36 13.47 -19.83
CA ALA A 290 28.31 12.02 -19.86
C ALA A 290 28.97 11.46 -21.13
N SER A 291 29.75 10.40 -20.95
CA SER A 291 29.94 9.32 -21.92
C SER A 291 29.04 8.16 -21.52
#